data_AF-A0A8H5TIR8-F1
#
_entry.id   AF-A0A8H5TIR8-F1
#
_cell.length_a   1.000
_cell.length_b   1.000
_cell.length_c   1.000
_cell.angle_alpha   90.00
_cell.angle_beta   90.00
_cell.angle_gamma   90.00
#
_symmetry.space_group_name_H-M   'P 1'
#
loop_
_entity.id
_entity.type
_entity.pdbx_description
1 polymer ?
#
loop_
_entity_poly.entity_id
_entity_poly.type
_entity_poly.pdbx_seq_one_letter_code
_entity_poly.pdbx_strand_id
1 'polypeptide(L)'
;MILKVQRNTPNRATAPHPTDRLMLFSFEAFKPLVFGAAAKEQQPAPDLQPRTRQEVSDYSIKCLRAGIILNGVHYHFYGHSNTQLKSRSCFLMAAPKEEISRQIEGMGDFTKMKTVGKKAKRIGLLFSSSKTAMMINPDRCEDIPDIETDEYVFTDGCELIAPSLAQELARQTRIIFRDSRYTPSVFQLRYRGYKGVVTVDPRMKNQKALLKFRNSMKKFSGGDDYSFAVVEHSKPFSYGFLNDESIILLHALGISQETLLSKQRHHFELLKNAKTDFRDAFRFLSYVNRPDLAERVPLR
;
A
#
# COMPACT_ATOMS: atom_id res chain seq x y z
N MET A 1 3.35 -24.64 13.30
CA MET A 1 2.64 -23.84 12.26
C MET A 1 1.30 -23.41 12.83
N ILE A 2 0.92 -22.15 12.74
CA ILE A 2 -0.39 -21.66 13.21
C ILE A 2 -1.23 -21.33 11.98
N LEU A 3 -2.39 -21.98 11.84
CA LEU A 3 -3.36 -21.67 10.80
C LEU A 3 -4.39 -20.68 11.34
N LYS A 4 -4.59 -19.57 10.62
CA LYS A 4 -5.59 -18.56 10.97
C LYS A 4 -6.47 -18.30 9.74
N VAL A 5 -7.78 -18.26 9.96
CA VAL A 5 -8.71 -17.80 8.94
C VAL A 5 -8.65 -16.27 8.89
N GLN A 6 -8.41 -15.72 7.71
CA GLN A 6 -8.35 -14.27 7.50
C GLN A 6 -9.37 -13.89 6.42
N ARG A 7 -10.00 -12.73 6.58
CA ARG A 7 -10.87 -12.16 5.54
C ARG A 7 -10.05 -11.91 4.27
N ASN A 8 -10.50 -12.49 3.15
CA ASN A 8 -9.87 -12.24 1.87
C ASN A 8 -10.20 -10.82 1.38
N THR A 9 -9.17 -10.05 1.05
CA THR A 9 -9.30 -8.78 0.32
C THR A 9 -8.73 -9.02 -1.07
N PRO A 10 -9.57 -9.35 -2.07
CA PRO A 10 -9.09 -9.69 -3.40
C PRO A 10 -8.33 -8.52 -4.03
N ASN A 11 -7.32 -8.87 -4.81
CA ASN A 11 -6.52 -7.97 -5.65
C ASN A 11 -6.45 -8.54 -7.07
N ARG A 12 -5.80 -7.84 -8.00
CA ARG A 12 -5.76 -8.25 -9.42
C ARG A 12 -5.17 -9.65 -9.63
N ALA A 13 -4.17 -10.03 -8.83
CA ALA A 13 -3.58 -11.36 -8.90
C ALA A 13 -4.44 -12.45 -8.24
N THR A 14 -5.30 -12.12 -7.27
CA THR A 14 -6.01 -13.12 -6.46
C THR A 14 -7.50 -13.22 -6.75
N ALA A 15 -8.12 -12.15 -7.28
CA ALA A 15 -9.54 -12.08 -7.58
C ALA A 15 -10.03 -13.14 -8.59
N PRO A 16 -9.26 -13.53 -9.63
CA PRO A 16 -9.69 -14.56 -10.58
C PRO A 16 -9.71 -15.98 -10.01
N HIS A 17 -9.15 -16.20 -8.82
CA HIS A 17 -8.95 -17.53 -8.25
C HIS A 17 -9.90 -17.78 -7.08
N PRO A 18 -10.39 -19.02 -6.93
CA PRO A 18 -11.15 -19.40 -5.75
C PRO A 18 -10.23 -19.40 -4.52
N THR A 19 -10.80 -19.11 -3.34
CA THR A 19 -10.03 -18.84 -2.12
C THR A 19 -9.31 -20.06 -1.55
N ASP A 20 -9.79 -21.26 -1.84
CA ASP A 20 -9.18 -22.53 -1.47
C ASP A 20 -7.86 -22.81 -2.20
N ARG A 21 -7.65 -22.20 -3.37
CA ARG A 21 -6.38 -22.27 -4.11
C ARG A 21 -5.32 -21.30 -3.60
N LEU A 22 -5.65 -20.41 -2.67
CA LEU A 22 -4.74 -19.37 -2.20
C LEU A 22 -4.42 -19.54 -0.72
N MET A 23 -3.16 -19.33 -0.35
CA MET A 23 -2.70 -19.34 1.04
C MET A 23 -1.85 -18.09 1.30
N LEU A 24 -2.19 -17.33 2.35
CA LEU A 24 -1.30 -16.27 2.84
C LEU A 24 -0.31 -16.89 3.82
N PHE A 25 0.96 -16.84 3.48
CA PHE A 25 2.04 -17.35 4.32
C PHE A 25 2.83 -16.21 4.96
N SER A 26 3.06 -16.29 6.27
CA SER A 26 3.77 -15.28 7.06
C SER A 26 5.02 -15.85 7.72
N PHE A 27 6.13 -15.15 7.54
CA PHE A 27 7.43 -15.41 8.17
C PHE A 27 7.65 -14.54 9.42
N GLU A 28 6.60 -13.95 9.99
CA GLU A 28 6.69 -13.11 11.19
C GLU A 28 7.28 -13.86 12.39
N ALA A 29 6.93 -15.14 12.53
CA ALA A 29 7.44 -16.00 13.58
C ALA A 29 8.85 -16.54 13.30
N PHE A 30 9.40 -16.33 12.10
CA PHE A 30 10.74 -16.78 11.74
C PHE A 30 11.75 -15.78 12.30
N LYS A 31 12.18 -16.02 13.54
CA LYS A 31 13.11 -15.18 14.28
C LYS A 31 14.37 -15.97 14.63
N PRO A 32 15.55 -15.32 14.60
CA PRO A 32 16.77 -15.96 15.07
C PRO A 32 16.66 -16.23 16.57
N LEU A 33 17.17 -17.37 17.02
CA LEU A 33 17.21 -17.73 18.45
C LEU A 33 18.21 -16.90 19.26
N VAL A 34 19.22 -16.31 18.63
CA VAL A 34 20.28 -15.55 19.32
C VAL A 34 20.40 -14.14 18.73
N PHE A 35 20.58 -13.16 19.62
CA PHE A 35 20.85 -11.76 19.28
C PHE A 35 22.28 -11.39 19.72
N GLY A 36 23.05 -10.69 18.88
CA GLY A 36 24.35 -10.11 19.25
C GLY A 36 25.58 -11.00 19.04
N ALA A 37 26.72 -10.60 19.63
CA ALA A 37 28.04 -11.22 19.43
C ALA A 37 28.14 -12.69 19.90
N ALA A 38 27.25 -13.12 20.80
CA ALA A 38 27.12 -14.51 21.25
C ALA A 38 26.63 -15.47 20.15
N ALA A 39 26.15 -14.98 19.00
CA ALA A 39 25.82 -15.84 17.86
C ALA A 39 27.06 -16.41 17.14
N LYS A 40 28.25 -15.85 17.37
CA LYS A 40 29.50 -16.26 16.72
C LYS A 40 30.30 -17.31 17.50
N GLU A 41 29.99 -17.53 18.77
CA GLU A 41 30.73 -18.43 19.64
C GLU A 41 29.86 -19.62 20.03
N GLN A 42 30.36 -20.81 19.73
CA GLN A 42 30.01 -22.13 20.29
C GLN A 42 29.15 -23.10 19.44
N GLN A 43 29.40 -24.38 19.75
CA GLN A 43 29.20 -25.64 19.03
C GLN A 43 27.80 -25.92 18.45
N PRO A 44 27.70 -26.84 17.46
CA PRO A 44 26.44 -27.26 16.87
C PRO A 44 25.54 -27.89 17.94
N ALA A 45 24.38 -27.30 18.19
CA ALA A 45 23.35 -27.95 19.00
C ALA A 45 22.40 -28.77 18.11
N PRO A 46 21.72 -29.78 18.66
CA PRO A 46 20.91 -30.72 17.90
C PRO A 46 19.56 -30.17 17.38
N ASP A 47 19.27 -28.89 17.60
CA ASP A 47 17.95 -28.31 17.30
C ASP A 47 17.86 -27.71 15.88
N LEU A 48 16.84 -28.14 15.14
CA LEU A 48 16.44 -27.74 13.78
C LEU A 48 16.10 -26.24 13.59
N GLN A 49 16.29 -25.39 14.60
CA GLN A 49 15.84 -24.00 14.56
C GLN A 49 16.94 -23.02 14.09
N PRO A 50 16.66 -22.14 13.10
CA PRO A 50 17.62 -21.15 12.62
C PRO A 50 18.09 -20.19 13.73
N ARG A 51 19.41 -20.08 13.94
CA ARG A 51 20.04 -19.27 14.98
C ARG A 51 20.39 -17.87 14.52
N THR A 52 20.87 -17.74 13.28
CA THR A 52 21.31 -16.46 12.71
C THR A 52 20.28 -15.86 11.77
N ARG A 53 20.35 -14.55 11.50
CA ARG A 53 19.51 -13.91 10.46
C ARG A 53 19.72 -14.55 9.08
N GLN A 54 20.96 -14.97 8.79
CA GLN A 54 21.30 -15.64 7.56
C GLN A 54 20.62 -17.00 7.46
N GLU A 55 20.71 -17.83 8.50
CA GLU A 55 20.03 -19.14 8.55
C GLU A 55 18.51 -19.00 8.44
N VAL A 56 17.93 -17.98 9.11
CA VAL A 56 16.49 -17.68 8.99
C VAL A 56 16.13 -17.36 7.53
N SER A 57 16.97 -16.55 6.86
CA SER A 57 16.78 -16.20 5.45
C SER A 57 16.91 -17.43 4.55
N ASP A 58 17.94 -18.24 4.75
CA ASP A 58 18.20 -19.44 3.95
C ASP A 58 17.09 -20.48 4.13
N TYR A 59 16.60 -20.67 5.35
CA TYR A 59 15.45 -21.52 5.62
C TYR A 59 14.18 -20.98 4.96
N SER A 60 13.94 -19.66 5.02
CA SER A 60 12.81 -19.03 4.34
C SER A 60 12.86 -19.24 2.82
N ILE A 61 14.04 -19.09 2.21
CA ILE A 61 14.27 -19.34 0.78
C ILE A 61 14.02 -20.81 0.44
N LYS A 62 14.53 -21.75 1.25
CA LYS A 62 14.28 -23.20 1.06
C LYS A 62 12.78 -23.51 1.13
N CYS A 63 12.06 -23.00 2.12
CA CYS A 63 10.61 -23.15 2.24
C CYS A 63 9.87 -22.61 1.01
N LEU A 64 10.21 -21.40 0.54
CA LEU A 64 9.56 -20.82 -0.65
C LEU A 64 9.87 -21.59 -1.94
N ARG A 65 11.09 -22.11 -2.09
CA ARG A 65 11.49 -22.93 -3.25
C ARG A 65 10.81 -24.30 -3.25
N ALA A 66 10.65 -24.93 -2.10
CA ALA A 66 10.00 -26.23 -1.96
C ALA A 66 8.47 -26.14 -2.03
N GLY A 67 7.89 -25.04 -1.54
CA GLY A 67 6.45 -24.94 -1.31
C GLY A 67 6.02 -25.61 0.00
N ILE A 68 4.72 -25.59 0.27
CA ILE A 68 4.12 -26.09 1.51
C ILE A 68 3.02 -27.08 1.16
N ILE A 69 3.02 -28.26 1.78
CA ILE A 69 1.94 -29.24 1.63
C ILE A 69 1.02 -29.12 2.85
N LEU A 70 -0.27 -28.89 2.61
CA LEU A 70 -1.29 -28.88 3.65
C LEU A 70 -2.48 -29.72 3.19
N ASN A 71 -2.88 -30.71 4.00
CA ASN A 71 -3.99 -31.62 3.68
C ASN A 71 -3.88 -32.27 2.29
N GLY A 72 -2.67 -32.67 1.89
CA GLY A 72 -2.40 -33.28 0.59
C GLY A 72 -2.33 -32.29 -0.60
N VAL A 73 -2.58 -31.00 -0.38
CA VAL A 73 -2.49 -29.96 -1.41
C VAL A 73 -1.15 -29.25 -1.32
N HIS A 74 -0.44 -29.16 -2.45
CA HIS A 74 0.87 -28.52 -2.53
C HIS A 74 0.76 -27.08 -3.03
N TYR A 75 1.14 -26.13 -2.16
CA TYR A 75 1.12 -24.70 -2.41
C TYR A 75 2.53 -24.19 -2.75
N HIS A 76 2.67 -23.53 -3.89
CA HIS A 76 3.93 -22.93 -4.36
C HIS A 76 3.91 -21.41 -4.26
N PHE A 77 5.09 -20.79 -4.19
CA PHE A 77 5.19 -19.32 -4.17
C PHE A 77 4.49 -18.69 -5.37
N TYR A 78 3.57 -17.78 -5.09
CA TYR A 78 2.81 -17.07 -6.11
C TYR A 78 3.26 -15.62 -6.26
N GLY A 79 3.36 -14.88 -5.16
CA GLY A 79 3.85 -13.51 -5.20
C GLY A 79 3.58 -12.72 -3.94
N HIS A 80 3.99 -11.46 -3.94
CA HIS A 80 3.81 -10.55 -2.82
C HIS A 80 3.66 -9.11 -3.31
N SER A 81 2.93 -8.29 -2.57
CA SER A 81 3.00 -6.83 -2.69
C SER A 81 4.22 -6.27 -1.96
N ASN A 82 4.50 -4.96 -2.13
CA ASN A 82 5.53 -4.29 -1.35
C ASN A 82 5.22 -4.28 0.16
N THR A 83 3.94 -4.12 0.53
CA THR A 83 3.51 -4.16 1.93
C THR A 83 3.76 -5.53 2.52
N GLN A 84 3.40 -6.58 1.79
CA GLN A 84 3.65 -7.97 2.20
C GLN A 84 5.14 -8.28 2.35
N LEU A 85 5.98 -7.76 1.45
CA LEU A 85 7.42 -7.91 1.57
C LEU A 85 7.95 -7.28 2.88
N LYS A 86 7.48 -6.07 3.22
CA LYS A 86 7.85 -5.39 4.48
C LYS A 86 7.36 -6.15 5.72
N SER A 87 6.15 -6.70 5.68
CA SER A 87 5.59 -7.52 6.76
C SER A 87 6.05 -8.98 6.73
N ARG A 88 6.99 -9.34 5.84
CA ARG A 88 7.52 -10.69 5.66
C ARG A 88 6.42 -11.73 5.40
N SER A 89 5.53 -11.46 4.46
CA SER A 89 4.46 -12.36 4.02
C SER A 89 4.36 -12.46 2.50
N CYS A 90 3.69 -13.50 2.00
CA CYS A 90 3.45 -13.71 0.58
C CYS A 90 2.22 -14.59 0.34
N PHE A 91 1.70 -14.57 -0.89
CA PHE A 91 0.74 -15.55 -1.36
C PHE A 91 1.44 -16.79 -1.89
N LEU A 92 0.91 -17.95 -1.52
CA LEU A 92 1.16 -19.22 -2.16
C LEU A 92 -0.11 -19.66 -2.91
N MET A 93 0.05 -20.46 -3.96
CA MET A 93 -1.03 -20.97 -4.78
C MET A 93 -0.94 -22.48 -4.94
N ALA A 94 -2.09 -23.15 -4.85
CA ALA A 94 -2.27 -24.57 -5.17
C ALA A 94 -2.25 -24.76 -6.71
N ALA A 95 -1.04 -24.78 -7.26
CA ALA A 95 -0.76 -24.95 -8.68
C ALA A 95 0.71 -25.38 -8.89
N PRO A 96 1.03 -26.08 -9.99
CA PRO A 96 2.42 -26.28 -10.42
C PRO A 96 3.13 -24.96 -10.69
N LYS A 97 4.46 -24.92 -10.52
CA LYS A 97 5.27 -23.70 -10.69
C LYS A 97 5.18 -23.14 -12.12
N GLU A 98 5.05 -24.02 -13.11
CA GLU A 98 4.95 -23.69 -14.52
C GLU A 98 3.61 -23.02 -14.85
N GLU A 99 2.53 -23.46 -14.21
CA GLU A 99 1.22 -22.82 -14.31
C GLU A 99 1.26 -21.42 -13.68
N ILE A 100 1.82 -21.31 -12.47
CA ILE A 100 2.00 -20.02 -11.79
C ILE A 100 2.81 -19.05 -12.66
N SER A 101 3.93 -19.52 -13.22
CA SER A 101 4.77 -18.70 -14.10
C SER A 101 3.98 -18.21 -15.31
N ARG A 102 3.25 -19.09 -16.00
CA ARG A 102 2.41 -18.70 -17.15
C ARG A 102 1.33 -17.69 -16.76
N GLN A 103 0.67 -17.89 -15.62
CA GLN A 103 -0.33 -16.95 -15.13
C GLN A 103 0.26 -15.57 -14.85
N ILE A 104 1.40 -15.50 -14.16
CA ILE A 104 2.06 -14.21 -13.86
C ILE A 104 2.44 -13.51 -15.17
N GLU A 105 3.09 -14.19 -16.12
CA GLU A 105 3.47 -13.59 -17.41
C GLU A 105 2.24 -13.19 -18.26
N GLY A 106 1.08 -13.82 -18.05
CA GLY A 106 -0.17 -13.42 -18.70
C GLY A 106 -0.81 -12.14 -18.14
N MET A 107 -0.43 -11.73 -16.92
CA MET A 107 -1.02 -10.55 -16.26
C MET A 107 -0.39 -9.22 -16.71
N GLY A 108 0.70 -9.27 -17.47
CA GLY A 108 1.37 -8.09 -17.99
C GLY A 108 2.68 -8.44 -18.70
N ASP A 109 3.14 -7.52 -19.53
CA ASP A 109 4.44 -7.59 -20.18
C ASP A 109 5.52 -7.05 -19.25
N PHE A 110 6.33 -7.98 -18.73
CA PHE A 110 7.47 -7.68 -17.87
C PHE A 110 8.83 -7.84 -18.57
N THR A 111 8.84 -8.08 -19.89
CA THR A 111 10.06 -8.39 -20.67
C THR A 111 11.08 -7.25 -20.63
N LYS A 112 10.61 -6.00 -20.55
CA LYS A 112 11.46 -4.80 -20.45
C LYS A 112 12.18 -4.65 -19.11
N MET A 113 11.88 -5.49 -18.11
CA MET A 113 12.49 -5.41 -16.79
C MET A 113 13.86 -6.08 -16.75
N LYS A 114 14.93 -5.27 -16.80
CA LYS A 114 16.33 -5.75 -16.85
C LYS A 114 16.85 -6.46 -15.59
N THR A 115 16.16 -6.38 -14.46
CA THR A 115 16.61 -7.00 -13.21
C THR A 115 15.48 -7.73 -12.50
N VAL A 116 15.82 -8.81 -11.78
CA VAL A 116 14.86 -9.60 -10.99
C VAL A 116 14.13 -8.72 -9.97
N GLY A 117 14.85 -7.83 -9.28
CA GLY A 117 14.24 -6.91 -8.31
C GLY A 117 13.24 -5.94 -8.94
N LYS A 118 13.54 -5.40 -10.14
CA LYS A 118 12.59 -4.54 -10.88
C LYS A 118 11.35 -5.34 -11.31
N LYS A 119 11.55 -6.54 -11.85
CA LYS A 119 10.45 -7.44 -12.26
C LYS A 119 9.55 -7.80 -11.08
N ALA A 120 10.12 -8.26 -9.96
CA ALA A 120 9.38 -8.57 -8.74
C ALA A 120 8.58 -7.36 -8.22
N LYS A 121 9.17 -6.16 -8.23
CA LYS A 121 8.48 -4.92 -7.83
C LYS A 121 7.29 -4.58 -8.74
N ARG A 122 7.35 -4.91 -10.04
CA ARG A 122 6.24 -4.69 -10.99
C ARG A 122 5.14 -5.73 -10.84
N ILE A 123 5.49 -7.00 -10.75
CA ILE A 123 4.55 -8.09 -10.46
C ILE A 123 3.81 -7.79 -9.14
N GLY A 124 4.53 -7.34 -8.11
CA GLY A 124 3.94 -6.99 -6.81
C GLY A 124 2.90 -5.87 -6.83
N LEU A 125 2.77 -5.11 -7.92
CA LEU A 125 1.66 -4.16 -8.10
C LEU A 125 0.32 -4.88 -8.27
N LEU A 126 0.30 -6.07 -8.88
CA LEU A 126 -0.89 -6.90 -9.07
C LEU A 126 -1.41 -7.47 -7.75
N PHE A 127 -0.49 -7.72 -6.80
CA PHE A 127 -0.77 -8.24 -5.46
C PHE A 127 -1.14 -7.16 -4.44
N SER A 128 -1.04 -5.88 -4.82
CA SER A 128 -1.35 -4.80 -3.90
C SER A 128 -2.87 -4.77 -3.67
N SER A 129 -3.28 -4.81 -2.40
CA SER A 129 -4.69 -4.69 -2.03
C SER A 129 -5.25 -3.35 -2.53
N SER A 130 -6.25 -3.43 -3.40
CA SER A 130 -7.07 -2.30 -3.80
C SER A 130 -8.41 -2.84 -4.24
N LYS A 131 -9.47 -2.24 -3.72
CA LYS A 131 -10.84 -2.58 -4.13
C LYS A 131 -11.04 -2.07 -5.55
N THR A 132 -11.37 -2.96 -6.48
CA THR A 132 -11.84 -2.57 -7.80
C THR A 132 -13.03 -1.64 -7.62
N ALA A 133 -12.91 -0.43 -8.16
CA ALA A 133 -13.98 0.56 -8.14
C ALA A 133 -14.92 0.34 -9.33
N MET A 134 -14.36 0.21 -10.54
CA MET A 134 -15.10 0.04 -11.79
C MET A 134 -14.23 -0.58 -12.88
N MET A 135 -14.83 -0.88 -14.03
CA MET A 135 -14.13 -1.20 -15.27
C MET A 135 -14.07 0.04 -16.15
N ILE A 136 -12.91 0.36 -16.71
CA ILE A 136 -12.74 1.48 -17.64
C ILE A 136 -12.15 0.96 -18.93
N ASN A 137 -12.88 1.11 -20.04
CA ASN A 137 -12.37 0.71 -21.34
C ASN A 137 -11.21 1.66 -21.76
N PRO A 138 -10.10 1.12 -22.29
CA PRO A 138 -8.99 1.92 -22.82
C PRO A 138 -9.39 3.00 -23.83
N ASP A 139 -10.51 2.87 -24.55
CA ASP A 139 -11.03 3.89 -25.48
C ASP A 139 -11.51 5.19 -24.80
N ARG A 140 -11.73 5.15 -23.48
CA ARG A 140 -12.01 6.32 -22.62
C ARG A 140 -10.75 6.90 -22.01
N CYS A 141 -9.58 6.38 -22.35
CA CYS A 141 -8.29 6.80 -21.84
C CYS A 141 -7.44 7.39 -22.97
N GLU A 142 -6.61 8.37 -22.64
CA GLU A 142 -5.70 9.03 -23.57
C GLU A 142 -4.30 9.06 -22.95
N ASP A 143 -3.26 8.63 -23.66
CA ASP A 143 -1.88 8.83 -23.22
C ASP A 143 -1.43 10.23 -23.66
N ILE A 144 -0.92 11.05 -22.73
CA ILE A 144 -0.39 12.40 -22.94
C ILE A 144 1.07 12.48 -22.46
N PRO A 145 1.88 13.40 -23.00
CA PRO A 145 3.26 13.57 -22.54
C PRO A 145 3.34 14.10 -21.10
N ASP A 146 4.44 13.75 -20.43
CA ASP A 146 4.84 14.40 -19.20
C ASP A 146 5.21 15.87 -19.45
N ILE A 147 5.02 16.72 -18.44
CA ILE A 147 5.56 18.08 -18.45
C ILE A 147 6.96 17.97 -17.88
N GLU A 148 7.96 18.24 -18.71
CA GLU A 148 9.37 18.00 -18.38
C GLU A 148 10.29 19.06 -18.98
N THR A 149 11.46 19.20 -18.35
CA THR A 149 12.68 19.78 -18.94
C THR A 149 13.68 18.65 -19.17
N ASP A 150 14.84 18.95 -19.75
CA ASP A 150 15.91 17.95 -19.95
C ASP A 150 16.38 17.29 -18.63
N GLU A 151 16.18 17.98 -17.49
CA GLU A 151 16.66 17.53 -16.18
C GLU A 151 15.56 16.99 -15.26
N TYR A 152 14.30 17.38 -15.47
CA TYR A 152 13.25 17.14 -14.50
C TYR A 152 11.88 16.85 -15.11
N VAL A 153 11.16 15.89 -14.51
CA VAL A 153 9.79 15.54 -14.86
C VAL A 153 8.84 16.12 -13.80
N PHE A 154 8.12 17.20 -14.13
CA PHE A 154 7.22 17.91 -13.21
C PHE A 154 5.92 17.16 -12.92
N THR A 155 5.57 16.18 -13.75
CA THR A 155 4.33 15.39 -13.63
C THR A 155 4.59 13.93 -13.27
N ASP A 156 5.76 13.57 -12.71
CA ASP A 156 6.05 12.17 -12.37
C ASP A 156 5.00 11.60 -11.41
N GLY A 157 4.19 10.67 -11.92
CA GLY A 157 3.17 10.01 -11.12
C GLY A 157 1.85 10.79 -11.02
N CYS A 158 1.64 11.85 -11.79
CA CYS A 158 0.49 12.74 -11.71
C CYS A 158 -0.30 12.86 -13.03
N GLU A 159 -1.60 12.64 -12.96
CA GLU A 159 -2.49 12.52 -14.13
C GLU A 159 -3.81 13.25 -13.97
N LEU A 160 -4.66 13.21 -15.01
CA LEU A 160 -5.91 13.97 -15.07
C LEU A 160 -7.11 13.03 -15.16
N ILE A 161 -8.16 13.35 -14.40
CA ILE A 161 -9.45 12.67 -14.44
C ILE A 161 -10.58 13.67 -14.72
N ALA A 162 -11.53 13.26 -15.56
CA ALA A 162 -12.71 14.05 -15.86
C ALA A 162 -13.59 14.22 -14.60
N PRO A 163 -14.23 15.39 -14.40
CA PRO A 163 -15.10 15.62 -13.24
C PRO A 163 -16.23 14.61 -13.11
N SER A 164 -16.82 14.19 -14.24
CA SER A 164 -17.90 13.19 -14.28
C SER A 164 -17.44 11.81 -13.76
N LEU A 165 -16.24 11.36 -14.15
CA LEU A 165 -15.69 10.10 -13.69
C LEU A 165 -15.30 10.17 -12.20
N ALA A 166 -14.75 11.29 -11.75
CA ALA A 166 -14.42 11.49 -10.34
C ALA A 166 -15.66 11.43 -9.43
N GLN A 167 -16.77 12.06 -9.84
CA GLN A 167 -18.05 12.00 -9.13
C GLN A 167 -18.58 10.56 -9.08
N GLU A 168 -18.53 9.85 -10.20
CA GLU A 168 -18.98 8.46 -10.27
C GLU A 168 -18.12 7.54 -9.38
N LEU A 169 -16.79 7.70 -9.41
CA LEU A 169 -15.88 6.98 -8.52
C LEU A 169 -16.23 7.22 -7.05
N ALA A 170 -16.43 8.48 -6.65
CA ALA A 170 -16.78 8.84 -5.28
C ALA A 170 -18.09 8.18 -4.83
N ARG A 171 -19.10 8.15 -5.73
CA ARG A 171 -20.39 7.50 -5.49
C ARG A 171 -20.25 5.98 -5.34
N GLN A 172 -19.56 5.32 -6.26
CA GLN A 172 -19.40 3.85 -6.27
C GLN A 172 -18.56 3.34 -5.09
N THR A 173 -17.50 4.07 -4.75
CA THR A 173 -16.62 3.74 -3.62
C THR A 173 -17.17 4.20 -2.28
N ARG A 174 -18.32 4.91 -2.27
CA ARG A 174 -19.02 5.44 -1.08
C ARG A 174 -18.10 6.32 -0.23
N ILE A 175 -17.40 7.25 -0.87
CA ILE A 175 -16.49 8.17 -0.17
C ILE A 175 -17.30 9.14 0.70
N ILE A 176 -16.97 9.13 1.98
CA ILE A 176 -17.59 9.93 3.03
C ILE A 176 -16.47 10.55 3.88
N PHE A 177 -16.65 11.79 4.28
CA PHE A 177 -15.84 12.46 5.29
C PHE A 177 -16.76 13.17 6.26
N ARG A 178 -16.66 12.82 7.56
CA ARG A 178 -17.53 13.36 8.63
C ARG A 178 -19.01 13.32 8.26
N ASP A 179 -19.49 12.12 7.97
CA ASP A 179 -20.88 11.79 7.58
C ASP A 179 -21.42 12.52 6.34
N SER A 180 -20.54 13.24 5.64
CA SER A 180 -20.86 13.95 4.40
C SER A 180 -20.20 13.27 3.20
N ARG A 181 -21.01 13.00 2.17
CA ARG A 181 -20.48 12.54 0.88
C ARG A 181 -19.78 13.70 0.19
N TYR A 182 -18.65 13.44 -0.43
CA TYR A 182 -17.93 14.43 -1.22
C TYR A 182 -17.21 13.77 -2.39
N THR A 183 -16.83 14.57 -3.39
CA THR A 183 -15.96 14.12 -4.49
C THR A 183 -14.54 14.62 -4.22
N PRO A 184 -13.56 13.73 -4.01
CA PRO A 184 -12.17 14.11 -3.89
C PRO A 184 -11.63 14.81 -5.15
N SER A 185 -10.72 15.76 -4.94
CA SER A 185 -9.98 16.39 -6.04
C SER A 185 -8.85 15.51 -6.55
N VAL A 186 -8.33 14.59 -5.72
CA VAL A 186 -7.24 13.68 -6.09
C VAL A 186 -7.59 12.26 -5.67
N PHE A 187 -7.28 11.29 -6.54
CA PHE A 187 -7.40 9.86 -6.25
C PHE A 187 -6.06 9.17 -6.50
N GLN A 188 -5.62 8.32 -5.57
CA GLN A 188 -4.53 7.39 -5.83
C GLN A 188 -5.11 6.14 -6.49
N LEU A 189 -4.60 5.78 -7.67
CA LEU A 189 -5.18 4.71 -8.48
C LEU A 189 -4.20 3.59 -8.80
N ARG A 190 -4.78 2.46 -9.20
CA ARG A 190 -4.13 1.41 -9.97
C ARG A 190 -5.03 1.04 -11.14
N TYR A 191 -4.48 1.08 -12.33
CA TYR A 191 -5.19 0.72 -13.55
C TYR A 191 -4.21 0.13 -14.55
N ARG A 192 -4.38 -1.15 -14.93
CA ARG A 192 -3.44 -1.85 -15.82
C ARG A 192 -1.99 -1.70 -15.32
N GLY A 193 -1.06 -1.24 -16.16
CA GLY A 193 0.30 -0.93 -15.76
C GLY A 193 0.51 0.44 -15.10
N TYR A 194 -0.53 1.27 -15.04
CA TYR A 194 -0.47 2.63 -14.50
C TYR A 194 -0.64 2.65 -12.97
N LYS A 195 0.24 3.42 -12.33
CA LYS A 195 0.24 3.64 -10.89
C LYS A 195 0.66 5.07 -10.59
N GLY A 196 -0.16 5.77 -9.81
CA GLY A 196 0.08 7.16 -9.42
C GLY A 196 -1.17 7.80 -8.84
N VAL A 197 -1.29 9.11 -9.01
CA VAL A 197 -2.44 9.91 -8.61
C VAL A 197 -3.06 10.61 -9.81
N VAL A 198 -4.39 10.72 -9.81
CA VAL A 198 -5.13 11.56 -10.76
C VAL A 198 -5.74 12.74 -10.04
N THR A 199 -5.65 13.92 -10.65
CA THR A 199 -6.31 15.14 -10.20
C THR A 199 -7.49 15.47 -11.12
N VAL A 200 -8.58 15.95 -10.53
CA VAL A 200 -9.76 16.39 -11.28
C VAL A 200 -9.39 17.60 -12.13
N ASP A 201 -9.60 17.49 -13.44
CA ASP A 201 -9.40 18.61 -14.38
C ASP A 201 -10.75 19.12 -14.90
N PRO A 202 -11.21 20.31 -14.46
CA PRO A 202 -12.46 20.90 -14.93
C PRO A 202 -12.57 21.04 -16.46
N ARG A 203 -11.43 21.17 -17.16
CA ARG A 203 -11.37 21.34 -18.62
C ARG A 203 -11.74 20.06 -19.38
N MET A 204 -11.78 18.90 -18.69
CA MET A 204 -12.17 17.62 -19.28
C MET A 204 -13.69 17.38 -19.29
N LYS A 205 -14.51 18.31 -18.78
CA LYS A 205 -15.97 18.12 -18.60
C LYS A 205 -16.72 17.64 -19.85
N ASN A 206 -16.31 18.10 -21.04
CA ASN A 206 -16.96 17.79 -22.32
C ASN A 206 -16.09 16.95 -23.26
N GLN A 207 -15.00 16.36 -22.76
CA GLN A 207 -14.08 15.55 -23.57
C GLN A 207 -14.54 14.09 -23.61
N LYS A 208 -14.21 13.38 -24.69
CA LYS A 208 -14.46 11.94 -24.81
C LYS A 208 -13.62 11.13 -23.79
N ALA A 209 -12.36 11.54 -23.63
CA ALA A 209 -11.44 10.94 -22.67
C ALA A 209 -11.86 11.28 -21.24
N LEU A 210 -12.00 10.24 -20.40
CA LEU A 210 -12.28 10.38 -18.97
C LEU A 210 -11.01 10.37 -18.12
N LEU A 211 -9.92 9.82 -18.66
CA LEU A 211 -8.61 9.77 -18.00
C LEU A 211 -7.53 10.13 -19.01
N LYS A 212 -6.56 10.92 -18.57
CA LYS A 212 -5.34 11.17 -19.34
C LYS A 212 -4.14 10.66 -18.58
N PHE A 213 -3.47 9.65 -19.14
CA PHE A 213 -2.35 8.97 -18.56
C PHE A 213 -1.01 9.52 -19.05
N ARG A 214 0.05 9.40 -18.25
CA ARG A 214 1.41 9.84 -18.60
C ARG A 214 2.39 8.68 -18.61
N ASN A 215 3.46 8.83 -19.38
CA ASN A 215 4.49 7.81 -19.54
C ASN A 215 5.17 7.49 -18.20
N SER A 216 5.44 8.51 -17.38
CA SER A 216 5.99 8.34 -16.04
C SER A 216 5.19 7.38 -15.15
N MET A 217 3.86 7.27 -15.34
CA MET A 217 2.99 6.38 -14.57
C MET A 217 2.96 4.94 -15.07
N LYS A 218 3.33 4.68 -16.33
CA LYS A 218 3.27 3.35 -16.95
C LYS A 218 4.40 2.46 -16.47
N LYS A 219 4.12 1.62 -15.47
CA LYS A 219 5.13 0.78 -14.82
C LYS A 219 5.41 -0.53 -15.57
N PHE A 220 4.44 -1.02 -16.34
CA PHE A 220 4.54 -2.15 -17.28
C PHE A 220 3.42 -2.04 -18.34
N SER A 221 3.46 -2.86 -19.39
CA SER A 221 2.46 -2.90 -20.48
C SER A 221 1.66 -4.19 -20.46
N GLY A 222 0.68 -4.35 -21.36
CA GLY A 222 -0.05 -5.61 -21.54
C GLY A 222 -1.12 -5.89 -20.48
N GLY A 223 -1.71 -7.08 -20.61
CA GLY A 223 -2.83 -7.56 -19.81
C GLY A 223 -4.20 -7.01 -20.26
N ASP A 224 -5.23 -7.85 -20.10
CA ASP A 224 -6.62 -7.58 -20.48
C ASP A 224 -7.50 -7.16 -19.30
N ASP A 225 -6.87 -6.89 -18.16
CA ASP A 225 -7.56 -6.46 -16.95
C ASP A 225 -7.78 -4.94 -16.96
N TYR A 226 -9.03 -4.54 -17.25
CA TYR A 226 -9.48 -3.16 -17.26
C TYR A 226 -10.07 -2.69 -15.93
N SER A 227 -9.80 -3.42 -14.84
CA SER A 227 -10.19 -3.00 -13.50
C SER A 227 -9.45 -1.74 -13.10
N PHE A 228 -10.24 -0.73 -12.75
CA PHE A 228 -9.79 0.52 -12.18
C PHE A 228 -10.01 0.47 -10.68
N ALA A 229 -8.93 0.59 -9.92
CA ALA A 229 -8.97 0.49 -8.47
C ALA A 229 -8.52 1.80 -7.83
N VAL A 230 -9.30 2.26 -6.84
CA VAL A 230 -8.94 3.40 -5.99
C VAL A 230 -8.25 2.84 -4.75
N VAL A 231 -7.03 3.31 -4.50
CA VAL A 231 -6.21 2.91 -3.35
C VAL A 231 -6.50 3.82 -2.16
N GLU A 232 -6.53 5.13 -2.41
CA GLU A 232 -6.79 6.19 -1.43
C GLU A 232 -7.28 7.43 -2.19
N HIS A 233 -7.76 8.44 -1.48
CA HIS A 233 -8.23 9.68 -2.07
C HIS A 233 -7.89 10.88 -1.17
N SER A 234 -7.87 12.08 -1.74
CA SER A 234 -7.67 13.30 -0.95
C SER A 234 -8.82 13.49 0.04
N LYS A 235 -8.49 13.95 1.24
CA LYS A 235 -9.45 14.30 2.31
C LYS A 235 -9.50 15.82 2.44
N PRO A 236 -10.64 16.42 2.85
CA PRO A 236 -10.72 17.86 3.08
C PRO A 236 -9.61 18.38 4.00
N PHE A 237 -9.27 17.60 5.03
CA PHE A 237 -8.05 17.76 5.81
C PHE A 237 -7.68 16.46 6.54
N SER A 238 -6.44 16.40 7.00
CA SER A 238 -5.95 15.43 7.99
C SER A 238 -5.02 16.13 8.97
N TYR A 239 -4.96 15.64 10.21
CA TYR A 239 -4.01 16.16 11.19
C TYR A 239 -2.61 15.60 10.90
N GLY A 240 -1.62 16.49 10.84
CA GLY A 240 -0.21 16.15 10.69
C GLY A 240 0.50 16.17 12.04
N PHE A 241 1.61 15.43 12.11
CA PHE A 241 2.43 15.28 13.30
C PHE A 241 3.90 15.46 12.91
N LEU A 242 4.70 16.00 13.83
CA LEU A 242 6.15 15.96 13.67
C LEU A 242 6.64 14.58 14.11
N ASN A 243 7.22 13.83 13.18
CA ASN A 243 7.99 12.63 13.50
C ASN A 243 9.45 12.99 13.80
N ASP A 244 10.18 12.06 14.39
CA ASP A 244 11.58 12.25 14.80
C ASP A 244 12.46 12.73 13.64
N GLU A 245 12.28 12.16 12.44
CA GLU A 245 13.06 12.56 11.27
C GLU A 245 12.79 14.02 10.85
N SER A 246 11.53 14.47 10.89
CA SER A 246 11.20 15.87 10.59
C SER A 246 11.74 16.82 11.66
N ILE A 247 11.71 16.41 12.93
CA ILE A 247 12.23 17.21 14.05
C ILE A 247 13.74 17.41 13.88
N ILE A 248 14.48 16.34 13.59
CA ILE A 248 15.93 16.40 13.37
C ILE A 248 16.25 17.32 12.19
N LEU A 249 15.52 17.19 11.08
CA LEU A 249 15.71 18.03 9.90
C LEU A 249 15.44 19.52 10.21
N LEU A 250 14.33 19.83 10.88
CA LEU A 250 13.99 21.19 11.27
C LEU A 250 15.07 21.81 12.17
N HIS A 251 15.58 21.03 13.12
CA HIS A 251 16.65 21.48 14.00
C HIS A 251 17.95 21.75 13.23
N ALA A 252 18.35 20.85 12.33
CA ALA A 252 19.52 21.02 11.48
C ALA A 252 19.42 22.25 10.54
N LEU A 253 18.21 22.62 10.13
CA LEU A 253 17.91 23.82 9.35
C LEU A 253 17.84 25.10 10.21
N GLY A 254 18.12 25.02 11.51
CA GLY A 254 18.26 26.18 12.40
C GLY A 254 17.05 26.46 13.30
N ILE A 255 16.02 25.61 13.30
CA ILE A 255 14.95 25.74 14.31
C ILE A 255 15.53 25.41 15.69
N SER A 256 15.40 26.34 16.63
CA SER A 256 15.95 26.16 17.97
C SER A 256 15.33 24.97 18.69
N GLN A 257 16.16 24.28 19.49
CA GLN A 257 15.70 23.21 20.36
C GLN A 257 14.58 23.68 21.29
N GLU A 258 14.68 24.91 21.80
CA GLU A 258 13.67 25.49 22.70
C GLU A 258 12.30 25.65 22.02
N THR A 259 12.26 26.04 20.74
CA THR A 259 11.00 26.09 19.97
C THR A 259 10.33 24.70 19.88
N LEU A 260 11.12 23.65 19.65
CA LEU A 260 10.61 22.29 19.53
C LEU A 260 10.14 21.75 20.89
N LEU A 261 10.94 21.95 21.95
CA LEU A 261 10.58 21.60 23.32
C LEU A 261 9.33 22.35 23.80
N SER A 262 9.21 23.64 23.46
CA SER A 262 8.01 24.43 23.75
C SER A 262 6.78 23.84 23.08
N LYS A 263 6.84 23.42 21.81
CA LYS A 263 5.71 22.73 21.14
C LYS A 263 5.34 21.41 21.84
N GLN A 264 6.33 20.63 22.27
CA GLN A 264 6.09 19.40 23.03
C GLN A 264 5.41 19.69 24.37
N ARG A 265 5.89 20.68 25.13
CA ARG A 265 5.29 21.10 26.41
C ARG A 265 3.83 21.52 26.24
N HIS A 266 3.52 22.36 25.24
CA HIS A 266 2.14 22.73 24.94
C HIS A 266 1.25 21.53 24.60
N HIS A 267 1.79 20.53 23.90
CA HIS A 267 1.04 19.31 23.61
C HIS A 267 0.77 18.50 24.89
N PHE A 268 1.73 18.38 25.80
CA PHE A 268 1.53 17.68 27.06
C PHE A 268 0.54 18.38 27.99
N GLU A 269 0.55 19.72 28.03
CA GLU A 269 -0.48 20.48 28.75
C GLU A 269 -1.86 20.25 28.16
N LEU A 270 -2.01 20.24 26.82
CA LEU A 270 -3.29 19.87 26.17
C LEU A 270 -3.76 18.47 26.60
N LEU A 271 -2.86 17.48 26.63
CA LEU A 271 -3.22 16.11 27.04
C LEU A 271 -3.64 16.02 28.51
N LYS A 272 -2.98 16.80 29.38
CA LYS A 272 -3.30 16.88 30.80
C LYS A 272 -4.67 17.52 31.01
N ASN A 273 -4.91 18.65 30.36
CA ASN A 273 -6.15 19.41 30.48
C ASN A 273 -7.33 18.72 29.82
N ALA A 274 -7.12 17.95 28.75
CA ALA A 274 -8.17 17.18 28.08
C ALA A 274 -8.89 16.17 29.00
N LYS A 275 -8.38 15.89 30.20
CA LYS A 275 -9.07 15.06 31.20
C LYS A 275 -10.10 15.83 32.03
N THR A 276 -9.94 17.15 32.15
CA THR A 276 -10.71 17.99 33.08
C THR A 276 -11.43 19.15 32.40
N ASP A 277 -10.90 19.65 31.28
CA ASP A 277 -11.48 20.72 30.47
C ASP A 277 -12.11 20.14 29.20
N PHE A 278 -13.39 20.45 29.01
CA PHE A 278 -14.18 19.91 27.90
C PHE A 278 -13.72 20.45 26.53
N ARG A 279 -13.18 21.67 26.45
CA ARG A 279 -12.72 22.27 25.19
C ARG A 279 -11.42 21.60 24.74
N ASP A 280 -10.51 21.37 25.67
CA ASP A 280 -9.26 20.65 25.41
C ASP A 280 -9.54 19.17 25.09
N ALA A 281 -10.51 18.53 25.77
CA ALA A 281 -11.01 17.21 25.40
C ALA A 281 -11.55 17.17 23.96
N PHE A 282 -12.43 18.11 23.61
CA PHE A 282 -13.01 18.21 22.27
C PHE A 282 -11.93 18.43 21.21
N ARG A 283 -10.98 19.32 21.48
CA ARG A 283 -9.85 19.62 20.60
C ARG A 283 -8.96 18.39 20.40
N PHE A 284 -8.62 17.68 21.48
CA PHE A 284 -7.83 16.47 21.42
C PHE A 284 -8.52 15.36 20.63
N LEU A 285 -9.81 15.08 20.90
CA LEU A 285 -10.59 14.07 20.19
C LEU A 285 -10.76 14.40 18.70
N SER A 286 -10.95 15.68 18.38
CA SER A 286 -10.95 16.16 17.00
C SER A 286 -9.61 15.86 16.33
N TYR A 287 -8.49 16.19 17.00
CA TYR A 287 -7.13 15.98 16.53
C TYR A 287 -6.78 14.51 16.29
N VAL A 288 -7.20 13.58 17.17
CA VAL A 288 -7.01 12.14 16.95
C VAL A 288 -8.06 11.53 15.99
N ASN A 289 -8.82 12.38 15.29
CA ASN A 289 -9.83 12.01 14.31
C ASN A 289 -10.90 11.06 14.88
N ARG A 290 -11.40 11.39 16.08
CA ARG A 290 -12.53 10.73 16.77
C ARG A 290 -13.72 11.69 16.95
N PRO A 291 -14.33 12.17 15.85
CA PRO A 291 -15.47 13.08 15.92
C PRO A 291 -16.66 12.47 16.68
N ASP A 292 -16.84 11.15 16.57
CA ASP A 292 -17.86 10.36 17.28
C ASP A 292 -17.79 10.49 18.80
N LEU A 293 -16.58 10.65 19.34
CA LEU A 293 -16.35 10.90 20.76
C LEU A 293 -16.37 12.38 21.08
N ALA A 294 -15.81 13.22 20.20
CA ALA A 294 -15.75 14.66 20.39
C ALA A 294 -17.16 15.25 20.57
N GLU A 295 -18.13 14.83 19.76
CA GLU A 295 -19.53 15.29 19.85
C GLU A 295 -20.21 14.92 21.18
N ARG A 296 -19.72 13.90 21.89
CA ARG A 296 -20.28 13.49 23.19
C ARG A 296 -19.72 14.28 24.37
N VAL A 297 -18.62 15.01 24.18
CA VAL A 297 -17.96 15.78 25.24
C VAL A 297 -18.84 16.91 25.77
N PRO A 298 -19.52 17.73 24.94
CA PRO A 298 -20.37 18.83 25.43
C PRO A 298 -21.73 18.36 25.97
N LEU A 299 -22.08 17.08 25.81
CA LEU A 299 -23.36 16.49 26.21
C LEU A 299 -23.32 15.89 27.63
N ARG A 300 -22.23 16.09 28.37
CA ARG A 300 -22.02 15.69 29.77
C ARG A 300 -21.74 16.92 30.61
#